data_AF-A0A5S5BML0-F1
#
_entry.id   AF-A0A5S5BML0-F1
#
_cell.length_a   1.000
_cell.length_b   1.000
_cell.length_c   1.000
_cell.angle_alpha   90.00
_cell.angle_beta   90.00
_cell.angle_gamma   90.00
#
_symmetry.space_group_name_H-M   'P 1'
#
loop_
_entity.id
_entity.type
_entity.pdbx_description
1 polymer ?
#
loop_
_entity_poly.entity_id
_entity_poly.type
_entity_poly.pdbx_seq_one_letter_code
_entity_poly.pdbx_strand_id
1 'polypeptide(L)'
;MDRMQTIQLLGVVSTAYPLMPELTNEQIELWVFMLADIPFSQAQANLKQHILTSRFPPTIADVSGVESGVTVDYEQLRLETAARFAEMDRWEQVALPACPDHLRPKLLCSGKAVSGDEL
;
A
#
# COMPACT_ATOMS: atom_id res chain seq x y z
N MET A 1 -1.97 22.81 -11.87
CA MET A 1 -1.64 22.90 -13.31
C MET A 1 -2.70 23.69 -14.08
N ASP A 2 -2.39 24.14 -15.30
CA ASP A 2 -3.32 24.94 -16.12
C ASP A 2 -4.39 24.09 -16.84
N ARG A 3 -5.51 24.71 -17.23
CA ARG A 3 -6.62 24.03 -17.95
C ARG A 3 -6.18 23.25 -19.18
N MET A 4 -5.27 23.82 -19.99
CA MET A 4 -4.73 23.15 -21.18
C MET A 4 -3.96 21.88 -20.82
N GLN A 5 -3.21 21.90 -19.72
CA GLN A 5 -2.46 20.75 -19.23
C GLN A 5 -3.40 19.66 -18.71
N THR A 6 -4.48 20.03 -18.02
CA THR A 6 -5.51 19.09 -17.59
C THR A 6 -6.19 18.41 -18.77
N ILE A 7 -6.53 19.16 -19.83
CA ILE A 7 -7.12 18.59 -21.05
C ILE A 7 -6.16 17.62 -21.74
N GLN A 8 -4.88 17.98 -21.81
CA GLN A 8 -3.85 17.08 -22.35
C GLN A 8 -3.79 15.77 -21.56
N LEU A 9 -3.87 15.85 -20.23
CA LEU A 9 -3.85 14.69 -19.35
C LEU A 9 -5.08 13.79 -19.55
N LEU A 10 -6.28 14.39 -19.65
CA LEU A 10 -7.52 13.68 -19.96
C LEU A 10 -7.51 13.05 -21.36
N GLY A 11 -6.85 13.67 -22.33
CA GLY A 11 -6.64 13.09 -23.67
C GLY A 11 -5.82 11.79 -23.62
N VAL A 12 -4.78 11.75 -22.78
CA VAL A 12 -4.01 10.52 -22.54
C VAL A 12 -4.87 9.44 -21.90
N VAL A 13 -5.70 9.81 -20.91
CA VAL A 13 -6.65 8.88 -20.25
C VAL A 13 -7.62 8.30 -21.28
N SER A 14 -8.25 9.13 -22.10
CA SER A 14 -9.19 8.67 -23.13
C SER A 14 -8.53 7.73 -24.14
N THR A 15 -7.26 7.98 -24.48
CA THR A 15 -6.48 7.10 -25.37
C THR A 15 -6.15 5.76 -24.72
N ALA A 16 -5.79 5.76 -23.44
CA ALA A 16 -5.46 4.55 -22.69
C ALA A 16 -6.69 3.70 -22.35
N TYR A 17 -7.87 4.32 -22.21
CA TYR A 17 -9.12 3.66 -21.82
C TYR A 17 -10.25 3.94 -22.83
N PRO A 18 -10.28 3.26 -23.99
CA PRO A 18 -11.26 3.54 -25.06
C PRO A 18 -12.73 3.23 -24.70
N LEU A 19 -12.96 2.44 -23.65
CA LEU A 19 -14.30 2.09 -23.17
C LEU A 19 -14.88 3.15 -22.22
N MET A 20 -14.10 4.18 -21.88
CA MET A 20 -14.56 5.24 -21.00
C MET A 20 -15.61 6.10 -21.71
N PRO A 21 -16.71 6.47 -21.02
CA PRO A 21 -17.67 7.42 -21.58
C PRO A 21 -17.04 8.79 -21.80
N GLU A 22 -17.61 9.55 -22.73
CA GLU A 22 -17.20 10.93 -22.98
C GLU A 22 -17.38 11.79 -21.73
N LEU A 23 -16.37 12.63 -21.46
CA LEU A 23 -16.40 13.52 -20.31
C LEU A 23 -17.27 14.74 -20.60
N THR A 24 -18.15 15.09 -19.66
CA THR A 24 -18.94 16.32 -19.76
C THR A 24 -18.09 17.54 -19.42
N ASN A 25 -18.54 18.72 -19.83
CA ASN A 25 -17.82 19.97 -19.53
C ASN A 25 -17.69 20.20 -18.02
N GLU A 26 -18.71 19.86 -17.24
CA GLU A 26 -18.71 19.97 -15.78
C GLU A 26 -17.66 19.07 -15.14
N GLN A 27 -17.46 17.87 -15.70
CA GLN A 27 -16.40 16.96 -15.25
C GLN A 27 -15.02 17.54 -15.57
N ILE A 28 -14.82 18.11 -16.76
CA ILE A 28 -13.54 18.74 -17.11
C ILE A 28 -13.22 19.91 -16.15
N GLU A 29 -14.20 20.77 -15.85
CA GLU A 29 -14.01 21.88 -14.91
C GLU A 29 -13.70 21.39 -13.49
N LEU A 30 -14.35 20.30 -13.04
CA LEU A 30 -14.01 19.66 -11.77
C LEU A 30 -12.56 19.17 -11.75
N TRP A 31 -12.11 18.51 -12.81
CA TRP A 31 -10.72 18.03 -12.91
C TRP A 31 -9.72 19.20 -12.90
N VAL A 32 -10.04 20.29 -13.58
CA VAL A 32 -9.21 21.51 -13.59
C VAL A 32 -9.11 22.09 -12.18
N PHE A 33 -10.24 22.20 -11.47
CA PHE A 33 -10.28 22.69 -10.10
C PHE A 33 -9.48 21.81 -9.14
N MET A 34 -9.66 20.49 -9.19
CA MET A 34 -9.03 19.56 -8.26
C MET A 34 -7.52 19.35 -8.51
N LEU A 35 -7.05 19.59 -9.74
CA LEU A 35 -5.64 19.45 -10.11
C LEU A 35 -4.90 20.81 -10.16
N ALA A 36 -5.55 21.90 -9.72
CA ALA A 36 -5.00 23.25 -9.77
C ALA A 36 -3.68 23.39 -9.01
N ASP A 37 -3.56 22.76 -7.84
CA ASP A 37 -2.37 22.84 -6.97
C ASP A 37 -1.26 21.85 -7.33
N ILE A 38 -1.50 20.98 -8.31
CA ILE A 38 -0.61 19.85 -8.60
C ILE A 38 0.29 20.19 -9.79
N PRO A 39 1.61 19.99 -9.69
CA PRO A 39 2.51 20.13 -10.82
C PRO A 39 2.18 19.15 -11.94
N PHE A 40 2.20 19.61 -13.19
CA PHE A 40 1.87 18.78 -14.35
C PHE A 40 2.75 17.52 -14.48
N SER A 41 4.06 17.66 -14.23
CA SER A 41 5.01 16.55 -14.25
C SER A 41 4.66 15.47 -13.23
N GLN A 42 4.21 15.86 -12.04
CA GLN A 42 3.79 14.92 -10.99
C GLN A 42 2.53 14.16 -11.43
N ALA A 43 1.52 14.87 -11.92
CA ALA A 43 0.29 14.26 -12.38
C ALA A 43 0.51 13.29 -13.57
N GLN A 44 1.43 13.63 -14.48
CA GLN A 44 1.84 12.72 -15.56
C GLN A 44 2.52 11.45 -15.04
N ALA A 45 3.42 11.58 -14.05
CA ALA A 45 4.08 10.43 -13.44
C ALA A 45 3.07 9.49 -12.75
N ASN A 46 2.16 10.06 -11.97
CA ASN A 46 1.09 9.32 -11.29
C ASN A 46 0.18 8.62 -12.30
N LEU A 47 -0.26 9.34 -13.34
CA LEU A 47 -1.10 8.77 -14.38
C LEU A 47 -0.39 7.63 -15.12
N LYS A 48 0.89 7.81 -15.48
CA LYS A 48 1.68 6.75 -16.11
C LYS A 48 1.74 5.51 -15.23
N GLN A 49 1.99 5.69 -13.93
CA GLN A 49 2.04 4.58 -13.00
C GLN A 49 0.69 3.87 -12.89
N HIS A 50 -0.41 4.61 -12.80
CA HIS A 50 -1.76 4.05 -12.77
C HIS A 50 -2.09 3.23 -14.03
N ILE A 51 -1.73 3.73 -15.22
CA ILE A 51 -1.93 3.01 -16.48
C ILE A 51 -1.16 1.68 -16.51
N LEU A 52 0.03 1.64 -15.90
CA LEU A 52 0.84 0.42 -15.84
C LEU A 52 0.30 -0.61 -14.84
N THR A 53 -0.33 -0.17 -13.75
CA THR A 53 -0.75 -1.05 -12.66
C THR A 53 -2.25 -1.39 -12.68
N SER A 54 -3.08 -0.56 -13.32
CA SER A 54 -4.53 -0.69 -13.29
C SER A 54 -5.15 -0.73 -14.68
N ARG A 55 -6.03 -1.70 -14.87
CA ARG A 55 -6.86 -1.85 -16.08
C ARG A 55 -8.04 -0.89 -16.13
N PHE A 56 -8.42 -0.28 -15.01
CA PHE A 56 -9.59 0.59 -14.92
C PHE A 56 -9.19 2.07 -15.04
N PRO A 57 -10.07 2.93 -15.61
CA PRO A 57 -9.81 4.35 -15.72
C PRO A 57 -9.48 4.98 -14.37
N PRO A 58 -8.51 5.90 -14.30
CA PRO A 58 -8.16 6.59 -13.07
C PRO A 58 -9.26 7.54 -12.61
N THR A 59 -9.32 7.73 -11.30
CA THR A 59 -10.06 8.83 -10.67
C THR A 59 -9.16 10.06 -10.48
N ILE A 60 -9.76 11.19 -10.10
CA ILE A 60 -9.02 12.42 -9.78
C ILE A 60 -7.99 12.17 -8.65
N ALA A 61 -8.33 11.33 -7.68
CA ALA A 61 -7.46 11.01 -6.54
C ALA A 61 -6.20 10.22 -6.96
N ASP A 62 -6.35 9.31 -7.92
CA ASP A 62 -5.23 8.51 -8.42
C ASP A 62 -4.21 9.39 -9.15
N VAL A 63 -4.70 10.40 -9.87
CA VAL A 63 -3.84 11.36 -10.59
C VAL A 63 -3.26 12.40 -9.64
N SER A 64 -4.02 12.84 -8.64
CA SER A 64 -3.55 13.84 -7.69
C SER A 64 -2.41 13.34 -6.82
N GLY A 65 -2.30 12.02 -6.63
CA GLY A 65 -1.28 11.44 -5.75
C GLY A 65 -1.54 11.77 -4.28
N VAL A 66 -2.80 12.08 -3.93
CA VAL A 66 -3.25 11.95 -2.54
C VAL A 66 -3.23 10.45 -2.25
N GLU A 67 -2.06 9.97 -1.84
CA GLU A 67 -1.88 8.58 -1.43
C GLU A 67 -3.02 8.24 -0.47
N SER A 68 -3.83 7.25 -0.84
CA SER A 68 -4.73 6.58 0.09
C SER A 68 -3.82 5.98 1.15
N GLY A 69 -3.63 6.71 2.26
CA GLY A 69 -2.43 6.71 3.10
C GLY A 69 -2.04 5.37 3.71
N VAL A 70 -1.43 4.51 2.91
CA VAL A 70 -0.58 3.41 3.37
C VAL A 70 0.64 3.33 2.46
N THR A 71 1.48 4.37 2.51
CA THR A 71 2.89 4.15 2.26
C THR A 71 3.40 3.28 3.41
N VAL A 72 3.50 1.98 3.16
CA VAL A 72 4.08 1.05 4.12
C VAL A 72 5.55 1.45 4.29
N ASP A 73 5.87 2.12 5.39
CA ASP A 73 7.27 2.33 5.77
C ASP A 73 7.85 0.96 6.17
N TYR A 74 8.59 0.37 5.24
CA TYR A 74 9.22 -0.95 5.42
C TYR A 74 10.20 -0.97 6.59
N GLU A 75 10.88 0.13 6.88
CA GLU A 75 11.78 0.21 8.03
C GLU A 75 10.98 0.24 9.33
N GLN A 76 9.89 1.02 9.37
CA GLN A 76 9.00 1.02 10.52
C GLN A 76 8.43 -0.39 10.78
N LEU A 77 7.92 -1.06 9.75
CA LEU A 77 7.38 -2.42 9.86
C LEU A 77 8.43 -3.43 10.35
N ARG A 78 9.66 -3.31 9.85
CA ARG A 78 10.80 -4.14 10.28
C ARG A 78 11.12 -3.93 11.75
N LEU A 79 11.17 -2.67 12.20
CA LEU A 79 11.45 -2.33 13.59
C LEU A 79 10.34 -2.80 14.53
N GLU A 80 9.08 -2.59 14.17
CA GLU A 80 7.93 -3.06 14.95
C GLU A 80 7.93 -4.59 15.09
N THR A 81 8.23 -5.29 13.99
CA THR A 81 8.34 -6.76 13.98
C THR A 81 9.46 -7.25 14.91
N ALA A 82 10.64 -6.63 14.83
CA ALA A 82 11.78 -6.97 15.69
C ALA A 82 11.47 -6.71 17.19
N ALA A 83 10.82 -5.57 17.49
CA ALA A 83 10.41 -5.24 18.85
C ALA A 83 9.38 -6.24 19.40
N ARG A 84 8.44 -6.68 18.56
CA ARG A 84 7.42 -7.67 18.94
C ARG A 84 8.05 -9.03 19.28
N PHE A 85 8.99 -9.50 18.46
CA PHE A 85 9.70 -10.75 18.74
C PHE A 85 10.54 -10.65 20.02
N ALA A 86 11.26 -9.55 20.23
CA ALA A 86 12.04 -9.36 21.45
C ALA A 86 11.17 -9.27 22.74
N GLU A 87 9.93 -8.79 22.62
CA GLU A 87 8.96 -8.83 23.73
C GLU A 87 8.48 -10.27 24.01
N MET A 88 8.20 -11.06 22.95
CA MET A 88 7.84 -12.46 23.10
C MET A 88 8.95 -13.29 23.76
N ASP A 89 10.20 -13.10 23.34
CA ASP A 89 11.37 -13.78 23.94
C ASP A 89 11.51 -13.45 25.43
N ARG A 90 11.26 -12.19 25.81
CA ARG A 90 11.24 -11.78 27.21
C ARG A 90 10.12 -12.47 27.99
N TRP A 91 8.91 -12.55 27.43
CA TRP A 91 7.80 -13.25 28.08
C TRP A 91 8.10 -14.74 28.26
N GLU A 92 8.71 -15.38 27.26
CA GLU A 92 9.12 -16.78 27.36
C GLU A 92 10.13 -16.99 28.49
N GLN A 93 11.16 -16.14 28.57
CA GLN A 93 12.17 -16.20 29.63
C GLN A 93 11.57 -16.00 31.03
N VAL A 94 10.55 -15.16 31.19
CA VAL A 94 9.87 -14.93 32.47
C VAL A 94 8.87 -16.05 32.80
N ALA A 95 8.15 -16.58 31.82
CA ALA A 95 7.11 -17.58 32.01
C ALA A 95 7.66 -19.00 32.31
N LEU A 96 8.77 -19.38 31.69
CA LEU A 96 9.40 -20.70 31.89
C LEU A 96 9.79 -21.02 33.35
N PRO A 97 10.45 -20.11 34.11
CA PRO A 97 10.78 -20.34 35.50
C PRO A 97 9.56 -20.20 36.44
N ALA A 98 8.53 -19.45 36.05
CA ALA A 98 7.28 -19.31 36.81
C ALA A 98 6.31 -20.50 36.61
N CYS A 99 6.58 -21.38 35.65
CA CYS A 99 5.72 -22.53 35.34
C CYS A 99 5.96 -23.69 36.33
N PRO A 100 4.90 -24.28 36.92
CA PRO A 100 5.01 -25.49 37.74
C PRO A 100 5.67 -26.66 36.98
N ASP A 101 6.53 -27.42 37.67
CA ASP A 101 7.43 -28.42 37.06
C ASP A 101 6.72 -29.47 36.18
N HIS A 102 5.50 -29.86 36.56
CA HIS A 102 4.72 -30.88 35.86
C HIS A 102 4.05 -30.38 34.55
N LEU A 103 4.03 -29.06 34.32
CA LEU A 103 3.49 -28.44 33.09
C LEU A 103 4.59 -28.07 32.10
N ARG A 104 5.80 -27.80 32.59
CA ARG A 104 6.98 -27.42 31.78
C ARG A 104 7.26 -28.35 30.57
N PRO A 105 7.28 -29.70 30.71
CA PRO A 105 7.56 -30.59 29.57
C PRO A 105 6.46 -30.59 28.49
N LYS A 106 5.21 -30.27 28.85
CA LYS A 106 4.09 -30.23 27.88
C LYS A 106 4.16 -28.99 26.99
N LEU A 107 4.65 -27.87 27.54
CA LEU A 107 4.78 -26.59 26.82
C LEU A 107 6.02 -26.56 25.92
N LEU A 108 7.12 -27.20 26.34
CA LEU A 108 8.36 -27.28 25.53
C LEU A 108 8.24 -28.26 24.34
N CYS A 109 7.37 -29.27 24.43
CA CYS A 109 7.17 -30.24 23.35
C CYS A 109 6.17 -29.80 22.27
N SER A 110 5.32 -28.80 22.51
CA SER A 110 4.32 -28.34 21.52
C SER A 110 4.90 -27.51 20.37
N GLY A 111 6.18 -27.13 20.44
CA GLY A 111 6.86 -26.30 19.44
C GLY A 111 7.86 -27.02 18.53
N LYS A 112 8.06 -28.34 18.65
CA LYS A 112 8.93 -29.07 17.71
C LYS A 112 8.23 -29.15 16.35
N ALA A 113 8.53 -28.19 15.48
CA ALA A 113 8.40 -28.39 14.04
C ALA A 113 9.15 -29.68 13.70
N VAL A 114 8.45 -30.62 13.07
CA VAL A 114 9.07 -31.78 12.43
C VAL A 114 10.01 -31.21 11.37
N SER A 115 11.31 -31.16 11.67
CA SER A 115 12.32 -30.94 10.65
C SER A 115 12.24 -32.15 9.72
N GLY A 116 11.69 -31.94 8.52
CA GLY A 116 11.69 -32.94 7.46
C GLY A 116 13.13 -33.18 7.04
N ASP A 117 13.75 -34.16 7.67
CA ASP A 117 15.03 -34.75 7.26
C ASP A 117 15.13 -36.18 7.82
N GLU A 118 14.12 -37.01 7.54
CA GLU A 118 14.28 -38.47 7.53
C GLU A 118 13.52 -39.01 6.31
N LEU A 119 14.31 -39.33 5.28
CA LEU A 119 14.00 -40.15 4.10
C LEU A 119 13.69 -41.59 4.49
#